data_AF-V5EP51-F1
#
_entry.id   AF-V5EP51-F1
#
_cell.length_a   1.000
_cell.length_b   1.000
_cell.length_c   1.000
_cell.angle_alpha   90.00
_cell.angle_beta   90.00
_cell.angle_gamma   90.00
#
_symmetry.space_group_name_H-M   'P 1'
#
loop_
_entity.id
_entity.type
_entity.pdbx_description
1 polymer ?
#
loop_
_entity_poly.entity_id
_entity_poly.type
_entity_poly.pdbx_seq_one_letter_code
_entity_poly.pdbx_strand_id
1 'polypeptide(L)'
;MENKPSITVEEGSLASLPASPSRSLIGKVKRGVRALGTKKAWFGDHNYVALFTPTIPFVCKPSANSLPFYSVDAKLPIFLAIVLGLQHSLAMVGGVVTPPLLIGGSAGANLGQSDTQFLIASTLIWCAFGTALQVSRSRLFKTKYYLGTGIVSVTGASFATISIALSFFSQSYANGYCPVGANGVKLPCPQGIGAFLGTCCLCGIIAIFMAFIPPKAIRKLFPPLIVGMMLTLIGASLVKSGITNWAGGSGPCATNHAIKCTIGSRTQYWGSAPLIGLGFVSFATIILCEIFGSPFLKSASVFVGLVVGMIVAAATGYFNSATIAKAPTGSFLWTKTYPLSIKPELILPLLAAYIVIVAETVGNVTASCDASRLPMDGTEFESRIQGGMLADSISATLAGLAMVPPLTTFSQNSGVISLTRNASRTAGFVCAAILFLMGVIGKFSSLFVAMPSSVLGGFTTFLFGSVAVAGIRIMAYAKWDRRARFIATAGMSLGLASLTVPSWFSYFFTYKGSNAGLKGLIQAIVLIVEEPYLISSVLAILLNAVLPAEMEDEVPAAVDDDVSSNAGTDSKVDPVSDGATSQLPDLESGEEAQKRWNQPGTFFGSK
;
A
#
# COMPACT_ATOMS: atom_id res chain seq x y z
N MET A 1 -49.46 6.83 38.19
CA MET A 1 -49.11 6.85 36.75
C MET A 1 -47.79 7.60 36.65
N GLU A 2 -46.72 6.84 36.52
CA GLU A 2 -45.33 7.26 36.68
C GLU A 2 -44.81 8.16 35.56
N ASN A 3 -44.05 9.16 35.99
CA ASN A 3 -43.25 10.08 35.17
C ASN A 3 -42.11 9.34 34.46
N LYS A 4 -42.03 9.51 33.14
CA LYS A 4 -40.87 9.18 32.32
C LYS A 4 -39.82 10.30 32.43
N PRO A 5 -38.55 10.03 32.71
CA PRO A 5 -37.48 10.97 32.42
C PRO A 5 -36.91 10.71 31.00
N SER A 6 -36.88 11.77 30.21
CA SER A 6 -36.17 11.92 28.95
C SER A 6 -34.66 11.94 29.17
N ILE A 7 -33.90 11.09 28.49
CA ILE A 7 -32.44 11.16 28.45
C ILE A 7 -32.05 11.75 27.08
N THR A 8 -31.65 13.01 27.09
CA THR A 8 -30.89 13.68 26.05
C THR A 8 -29.45 13.12 26.06
N VAL A 9 -28.97 12.64 24.92
CA VAL A 9 -27.58 12.20 24.75
C VAL A 9 -26.75 13.42 24.39
N GLU A 10 -25.94 13.92 25.32
CA GLU A 10 -24.85 14.85 25.01
C GLU A 10 -23.70 14.09 24.32
N GLU A 11 -23.31 14.56 23.14
CA GLU A 11 -22.02 14.29 22.54
C GLU A 11 -20.93 14.97 23.39
N GLY A 12 -20.01 14.19 23.96
CA GLY A 12 -18.79 14.74 24.57
C GLY A 12 -18.54 14.35 26.03
N SER A 13 -18.30 13.06 26.30
CA SER A 13 -17.58 12.65 27.50
C SER A 13 -16.98 11.25 27.32
N LEU A 14 -15.68 11.20 26.99
CA LEU A 14 -14.86 9.99 27.04
C LEU A 14 -14.59 9.65 28.51
N ALA A 15 -15.53 8.96 29.16
CA ALA A 15 -15.30 8.37 30.47
C ALA A 15 -14.25 7.25 30.34
N SER A 16 -13.05 7.50 30.88
CA SER A 16 -11.98 6.51 30.96
C SER A 16 -12.39 5.39 31.92
N LEU A 17 -12.60 4.18 31.39
CA LEU A 17 -12.76 2.99 32.22
C LEU A 17 -11.43 2.71 32.95
N PRO A 18 -11.43 2.47 34.27
CA PRO A 18 -10.21 2.24 35.03
C PRO A 18 -9.47 0.99 34.52
N ALA A 19 -8.16 1.12 34.34
CA ALA A 19 -7.30 0.03 33.91
C ALA A 19 -7.37 -1.13 34.91
N SER A 20 -7.87 -2.29 34.44
CA SER A 20 -7.83 -3.53 35.22
C SER A 20 -6.37 -3.92 35.52
N PRO A 21 -6.05 -4.39 36.74
CA PRO A 21 -4.68 -4.73 37.12
C PRO A 21 -4.11 -5.83 36.21
N SER A 22 -2.78 -5.78 36.02
CA SER A 22 -1.99 -6.79 35.30
C SER A 22 -2.19 -8.17 35.94
N ARG A 23 -2.90 -9.06 35.23
CA ARG A 23 -3.19 -10.43 35.70
C ARG A 23 -2.26 -11.45 35.05
N SER A 24 -1.89 -12.47 35.83
CA SER A 24 -1.09 -13.64 35.44
C SER A 24 -1.56 -14.29 34.12
N LEU A 25 -0.60 -14.75 33.31
CA LEU A 25 -0.80 -15.38 32.00
C LEU A 25 -1.81 -16.54 32.07
N ILE A 26 -1.79 -17.32 33.15
CA ILE A 26 -2.67 -18.46 33.39
C ILE A 26 -4.14 -18.00 33.56
N GLY A 27 -4.37 -16.85 34.18
CA GLY A 27 -5.70 -16.26 34.33
C GLY A 27 -6.30 -15.77 33.01
N LYS A 28 -5.44 -15.31 32.08
CA LYS A 28 -5.86 -14.92 30.72
C LYS A 28 -6.26 -16.16 29.89
N VAL A 29 -5.46 -17.24 29.96
CA VAL A 29 -5.75 -18.51 29.28
C VAL A 29 -7.04 -19.15 29.79
N LYS A 30 -7.22 -19.27 31.12
CA LYS A 30 -8.42 -19.89 31.72
C LYS A 30 -9.71 -19.13 31.40
N ARG A 31 -9.63 -17.80 31.26
CA ARG A 31 -10.77 -16.97 30.82
C ARG A 31 -11.01 -17.06 29.32
N GLY A 32 -9.96 -17.21 28.50
CA GLY A 32 -10.09 -17.53 27.07
C GLY A 32 -10.82 -18.86 26.86
N VAL A 33 -10.48 -19.89 27.64
CA VAL A 33 -11.15 -21.20 27.61
C VAL A 33 -12.63 -21.10 28.06
N ARG A 34 -12.94 -20.31 29.09
CA ARG A 34 -14.35 -20.07 29.50
C ARG A 34 -15.14 -19.22 28.50
N ALA A 35 -14.48 -18.27 27.82
CA ALA A 35 -15.10 -17.45 26.78
C ALA A 35 -15.44 -18.29 25.54
N LEU A 36 -14.64 -19.31 25.21
CA LEU A 36 -14.96 -20.26 24.13
C LEU A 36 -16.25 -21.06 24.37
N GLY A 37 -16.73 -21.16 25.62
CA GLY A 37 -17.94 -21.92 25.98
C GLY A 37 -19.25 -21.12 26.03
N THR A 38 -19.27 -19.81 25.77
CA THR A 38 -20.49 -18.99 25.89
C THR A 38 -20.97 -18.46 24.53
N LYS A 39 -22.27 -18.68 24.21
CA LYS A 39 -22.92 -18.26 22.95
C LYS A 39 -22.77 -16.76 22.65
N LYS A 40 -22.76 -15.91 23.70
CA LYS A 40 -22.51 -14.46 23.61
C LYS A 40 -21.09 -14.09 23.19
N ALA A 41 -20.08 -14.90 23.50
CA ALA A 41 -18.70 -14.64 23.10
C ALA A 41 -18.41 -15.04 21.64
N TRP A 42 -19.15 -16.02 21.13
CA TRP A 42 -19.06 -16.44 19.73
C TRP A 42 -19.80 -15.49 18.79
N PHE A 43 -21.09 -15.23 19.06
CA PHE A 43 -21.95 -14.50 18.12
C PHE A 43 -22.29 -13.07 18.57
N GLY A 44 -22.35 -12.76 19.87
CA GLY A 44 -22.77 -11.42 20.32
C GLY A 44 -24.13 -10.96 19.77
N ASP A 45 -24.52 -9.73 20.08
CA ASP A 45 -25.75 -9.11 19.57
C ASP A 45 -25.38 -8.08 18.48
N HIS A 46 -24.92 -8.55 17.32
CA HIS A 46 -24.45 -7.69 16.22
C HIS A 46 -25.23 -7.97 14.93
N ASN A 47 -25.45 -6.92 14.13
CA ASN A 47 -26.24 -7.01 12.91
C ASN A 47 -25.40 -7.56 11.75
N TYR A 48 -25.16 -8.87 11.74
CA TYR A 48 -24.40 -9.58 10.70
C TYR A 48 -24.99 -9.41 9.29
N VAL A 49 -26.30 -9.20 9.19
CA VAL A 49 -26.99 -8.99 7.92
C VAL A 49 -26.48 -7.73 7.22
N ALA A 50 -26.24 -6.64 7.97
CA ALA A 50 -25.72 -5.39 7.41
C ALA A 50 -24.30 -5.51 6.81
N LEU A 51 -23.50 -6.47 7.28
CA LEU A 51 -22.15 -6.70 6.77
C LEU A 51 -22.14 -7.40 5.40
N PHE A 52 -23.15 -8.25 5.15
CA PHE A 52 -23.26 -9.07 3.94
C PHE A 52 -24.32 -8.57 2.94
N THR A 53 -25.18 -7.62 3.32
CA THR A 53 -26.16 -7.04 2.40
C THR A 53 -25.49 -6.18 1.32
N PRO A 54 -25.70 -6.47 0.02
CA PRO A 54 -25.18 -5.64 -1.07
C PRO A 54 -25.86 -4.27 -1.09
N THR A 55 -25.09 -3.22 -1.36
CA THR A 55 -25.66 -1.88 -1.59
C THR A 55 -25.98 -1.74 -3.07
N ILE A 56 -27.24 -1.91 -3.46
CA ILE A 56 -27.66 -1.71 -4.85
C ILE A 56 -27.89 -0.20 -5.04
N PRO A 57 -27.08 0.49 -5.87
CA PRO A 57 -27.34 1.89 -6.17
C PRO A 57 -28.74 2.00 -6.81
N PHE A 58 -29.49 3.04 -6.43
CA PHE A 58 -30.85 3.35 -6.91
C PHE A 58 -32.04 2.55 -6.32
N VAL A 59 -31.82 1.39 -5.67
CA VAL A 59 -32.93 0.59 -5.06
C VAL A 59 -32.91 0.63 -3.54
N CYS A 60 -31.73 0.59 -2.94
CA CYS A 60 -31.60 0.74 -1.49
C CYS A 60 -31.52 2.23 -1.15
N LYS A 61 -32.46 2.76 -0.35
CA LYS A 61 -32.22 4.00 0.41
C LYS A 61 -30.90 3.80 1.18
N PRO A 62 -30.00 4.80 1.29
CA PRO A 62 -28.81 4.69 2.13
C PRO A 62 -29.30 4.36 3.54
N SER A 63 -29.21 3.07 3.89
CA SER A 63 -29.88 2.58 5.08
C SER A 63 -29.20 3.20 6.29
N ALA A 64 -30.03 3.66 7.22
CA ALA A 64 -29.70 4.20 8.54
C ALA A 64 -28.91 3.25 9.46
N ASN A 65 -28.35 2.16 8.93
CA ASN A 65 -27.52 1.19 9.64
C ASN A 65 -26.05 1.40 9.25
N SER A 66 -25.50 2.54 9.66
CA SER A 66 -24.07 2.77 9.58
C SER A 66 -23.37 1.77 10.51
N LEU A 67 -22.43 0.97 9.99
CA LEU A 67 -21.66 0.01 10.81
C LEU A 67 -21.07 0.74 12.02
N PRO A 68 -21.22 0.20 13.25
CA PRO A 68 -20.66 0.83 14.44
C PRO A 68 -19.14 0.87 14.32
N PHE A 69 -18.54 2.00 14.71
CA PHE A 69 -17.09 2.14 14.67
C PHE A 69 -16.45 1.36 15.81
N TYR A 70 -15.65 0.34 15.48
CA TYR A 70 -14.90 -0.44 16.45
C TYR A 70 -13.54 0.20 16.70
N SER A 71 -13.35 0.71 17.92
CA SER A 71 -12.09 1.31 18.34
C SER A 71 -10.95 0.29 18.46
N VAL A 72 -9.73 0.80 18.56
CA VAL A 72 -8.49 0.00 18.53
C VAL A 72 -8.45 -1.11 19.60
N ASP A 73 -8.93 -0.80 20.81
CA ASP A 73 -8.94 -1.75 21.93
C ASP A 73 -10.32 -2.40 22.16
N ALA A 74 -11.24 -2.26 21.19
CA ALA A 74 -12.56 -2.88 21.24
C ALA A 74 -12.47 -4.41 21.20
N LYS A 75 -13.19 -5.07 22.12
CA LYS A 75 -13.31 -6.53 22.16
C LYS A 75 -14.41 -6.98 21.22
N LEU A 76 -14.02 -7.68 20.16
CA LEU A 76 -14.93 -8.25 19.19
C LEU A 76 -15.36 -9.67 19.61
N PRO A 77 -16.61 -10.09 19.32
CA PRO A 77 -17.00 -11.49 19.33
C PRO A 77 -16.10 -12.30 18.39
N ILE A 78 -15.85 -13.56 18.73
CA ILE A 78 -14.87 -14.40 18.00
C ILE A 78 -15.25 -14.53 16.52
N PHE A 79 -16.53 -14.79 16.22
CA PHE A 79 -16.97 -14.94 14.83
C PHE A 79 -16.78 -13.66 14.03
N LEU A 80 -17.15 -12.51 14.60
CA LEU A 80 -16.94 -11.22 13.95
C LEU A 80 -15.44 -10.90 13.75
N ALA A 81 -14.60 -11.22 14.73
CA ALA A 81 -13.16 -11.07 14.62
C ALA A 81 -12.58 -11.94 13.49
N ILE A 82 -13.12 -13.15 13.29
CA ILE A 82 -12.74 -14.04 12.17
C ILE A 82 -13.18 -13.45 10.84
N VAL A 83 -14.42 -12.98 10.72
CA VAL A 83 -14.94 -12.40 9.48
C VAL A 83 -14.17 -11.13 9.11
N LEU A 84 -13.96 -10.21 10.05
CA LEU A 84 -13.21 -8.97 9.82
C LEU A 84 -11.72 -9.25 9.59
N GLY A 85 -11.14 -10.20 10.31
CA GLY A 85 -9.76 -10.65 10.06
C GLY A 85 -9.59 -11.26 8.67
N LEU A 86 -10.56 -12.06 8.21
CA LEU A 86 -10.61 -12.59 6.85
C LEU A 86 -10.76 -11.47 5.81
N GLN A 87 -11.57 -10.47 6.10
CA GLN A 87 -11.73 -9.32 5.21
C GLN A 87 -10.41 -8.56 5.03
N HIS A 88 -9.70 -8.29 6.14
CA HIS A 88 -8.37 -7.68 6.08
C HIS A 88 -7.38 -8.58 5.33
N SER A 89 -7.38 -9.90 5.55
CA SER A 89 -6.44 -10.78 4.85
C SER A 89 -6.73 -10.80 3.34
N LEU A 90 -7.99 -10.95 2.92
CA LEU A 90 -8.37 -10.98 1.50
C LEU A 90 -8.07 -9.66 0.78
N ALA A 91 -8.29 -8.52 1.44
CA ALA A 91 -7.96 -7.21 0.88
C ALA A 91 -6.47 -7.06 0.57
N MET A 92 -5.61 -7.61 1.44
CA MET A 92 -4.16 -7.40 1.41
C MET A 92 -3.41 -8.51 0.66
N VAL A 93 -4.00 -9.71 0.57
CA VAL A 93 -3.42 -10.87 -0.12
C VAL A 93 -2.94 -10.53 -1.51
N GLY A 94 -3.71 -9.74 -2.27
CA GLY A 94 -3.32 -9.35 -3.61
C GLY A 94 -1.99 -8.59 -3.65
N GLY A 95 -1.81 -7.62 -2.75
CA GLY A 95 -0.55 -6.90 -2.61
C GLY A 95 0.59 -7.76 -2.08
N VAL A 96 0.31 -8.73 -1.21
CA VAL A 96 1.34 -9.60 -0.60
C VAL A 96 1.88 -10.65 -1.58
N VAL A 97 1.02 -11.24 -2.42
CA VAL A 97 1.41 -12.31 -3.35
C VAL A 97 2.02 -11.80 -4.66
N THR A 98 1.73 -10.56 -5.05
CA THR A 98 2.20 -9.99 -6.32
C THR A 98 3.73 -9.86 -6.38
N PRO A 99 4.42 -9.32 -5.37
CA PRO A 99 5.88 -9.25 -5.32
C PRO A 99 6.62 -10.57 -5.56
N PRO A 100 6.34 -11.68 -4.82
CA PRO A 100 7.00 -12.96 -5.08
C PRO A 100 6.63 -13.54 -6.46
N LEU A 101 5.42 -13.28 -6.98
CA LEU A 101 5.04 -13.66 -8.36
C LEU A 101 5.89 -12.93 -9.40
N LEU A 102 6.13 -11.63 -9.23
CA LEU A 102 6.95 -10.84 -10.15
C LEU A 102 8.42 -11.26 -10.13
N ILE A 103 8.98 -11.47 -8.93
CA ILE A 103 10.37 -11.93 -8.77
C ILE A 103 10.55 -13.35 -9.30
N GLY A 104 9.65 -14.28 -8.96
CA GLY A 104 9.74 -15.69 -9.36
C GLY A 104 9.36 -15.94 -10.82
N GLY A 105 8.51 -15.08 -11.39
CA GLY A 105 8.03 -15.17 -12.77
C GLY A 105 9.05 -14.73 -13.82
N SER A 106 8.58 -14.66 -15.07
CA SER A 106 9.41 -14.34 -16.24
C SER A 106 9.90 -12.90 -16.31
N ALA A 107 9.26 -11.98 -15.55
CA ALA A 107 9.73 -10.62 -15.40
C ALA A 107 11.05 -10.57 -14.59
N GLY A 108 11.14 -11.35 -13.51
CA GLY A 108 12.31 -11.47 -12.65
C GLY A 108 13.24 -12.62 -13.02
N ALA A 109 13.46 -13.53 -12.05
CA ALA A 109 14.48 -14.59 -12.09
C ALA A 109 14.01 -15.93 -12.70
N ASN A 110 12.77 -16.00 -13.18
CA ASN A 110 12.17 -17.16 -13.86
C ASN A 110 12.46 -18.52 -13.18
N LEU A 111 12.17 -18.65 -11.89
CA LEU A 111 12.55 -19.81 -11.07
C LEU A 111 11.70 -21.07 -11.33
N GLY A 112 10.66 -20.96 -12.16
CA GLY A 112 9.68 -22.01 -12.36
C GLY A 112 8.61 -22.09 -11.26
N GLN A 113 7.70 -23.05 -11.42
CA GLN A 113 6.48 -23.11 -10.61
C GLN A 113 6.75 -23.42 -9.14
N SER A 114 7.61 -24.42 -8.86
CA SER A 114 7.82 -24.89 -7.49
C SER A 114 8.53 -23.88 -6.60
N ASP A 115 9.39 -23.04 -7.16
CA ASP A 115 10.13 -22.02 -6.42
C ASP A 115 9.26 -20.78 -6.20
N THR A 116 8.46 -20.40 -7.21
CA THR A 116 7.48 -19.32 -7.09
C THR A 116 6.40 -19.67 -6.05
N GLN A 117 5.93 -20.92 -6.02
CA GLN A 117 4.98 -21.41 -5.00
C GLN A 117 5.56 -21.29 -3.59
N PHE A 118 6.83 -21.65 -3.43
CA PHE A 118 7.55 -21.51 -2.16
C PHE A 118 7.68 -20.03 -1.77
N LEU A 119 8.12 -19.16 -2.68
CA LEU A 119 8.26 -17.72 -2.40
C LEU A 119 6.94 -17.08 -1.95
N ILE A 120 5.82 -17.41 -2.59
CA ILE A 120 4.50 -16.90 -2.19
C ILE A 120 4.14 -17.40 -0.78
N ALA A 121 4.29 -18.70 -0.53
CA ALA A 121 3.99 -19.30 0.76
C ALA A 121 4.83 -18.69 1.89
N SER A 122 6.15 -18.63 1.71
CA SER A 122 7.07 -18.02 2.67
C SER A 122 6.79 -16.55 2.89
N THR A 123 6.42 -15.81 1.83
CA THR A 123 6.05 -14.39 1.95
C THR A 123 4.79 -14.22 2.81
N LEU A 124 3.75 -15.02 2.59
CA LEU A 124 2.53 -14.99 3.41
C LEU A 124 2.82 -15.30 4.88
N ILE A 125 3.64 -16.33 5.14
CA ILE A 125 4.05 -16.69 6.51
C ILE A 125 4.84 -15.55 7.16
N TRP A 126 5.81 -14.96 6.48
CA TRP A 126 6.62 -13.87 7.02
C TRP A 126 5.80 -12.59 7.23
N CYS A 127 4.86 -12.29 6.33
CA CYS A 127 3.91 -11.17 6.48
C CYS A 127 2.99 -11.35 7.69
N ALA A 128 2.59 -12.59 8.00
CA ALA A 128 1.84 -12.86 9.22
C ALA A 128 2.65 -12.51 10.48
N PHE A 129 3.93 -12.89 10.53
CA PHE A 129 4.81 -12.51 11.64
C PHE A 129 5.03 -11.00 11.72
N GLY A 130 5.30 -10.32 10.59
CA GLY A 130 5.45 -8.87 10.54
C GLY A 130 4.19 -8.13 10.97
N THR A 131 3.02 -8.59 10.53
CA THR A 131 1.72 -8.02 10.91
C THR A 131 1.45 -8.24 12.40
N ALA A 132 1.68 -9.44 12.94
CA ALA A 132 1.54 -9.69 14.36
C ALA A 132 2.47 -8.80 15.20
N LEU A 133 3.71 -8.60 14.73
CA LEU A 133 4.68 -7.71 15.36
C LEU A 133 4.20 -6.25 15.34
N GLN A 134 3.66 -5.78 14.22
CA GLN A 134 3.20 -4.41 14.07
C GLN A 134 1.91 -4.09 14.83
N VAL A 135 0.99 -5.04 14.90
CA VAL A 135 -0.25 -4.92 15.68
C VAL A 135 0.05 -5.00 17.17
N SER A 136 1.10 -5.73 17.56
CA SER A 136 1.59 -5.71 18.93
C SER A 136 2.14 -4.32 19.30
N ARG A 137 1.98 -3.95 20.57
CA ARG A 137 2.66 -2.78 21.15
C ARG A 137 3.41 -3.25 22.36
N SER A 138 4.61 -3.77 22.15
CA SER A 138 5.46 -4.26 23.24
C SER A 138 6.50 -3.19 23.57
N ARG A 139 6.70 -2.91 24.87
CA ARG A 139 7.74 -1.98 25.30
C ARG A 139 9.07 -2.71 25.25
N LEU A 140 10.06 -2.14 24.56
CA LEU A 140 11.37 -2.74 24.45
C LEU A 140 12.07 -2.70 25.83
N PHE A 141 12.64 -3.83 26.25
CA PHE A 141 13.05 -4.07 27.64
C PHE A 141 13.93 -2.93 28.18
N LYS A 142 13.50 -2.31 29.30
CA LYS A 142 14.18 -1.19 29.99
C LYS A 142 14.42 0.10 29.17
N THR A 143 13.83 0.27 27.99
CA THR A 143 13.97 1.51 27.19
C THR A 143 12.66 2.31 27.10
N LYS A 144 12.73 3.52 26.49
CA LYS A 144 11.57 4.37 26.16
C LYS A 144 10.91 3.98 24.83
N TYR A 145 11.50 3.06 24.08
CA TYR A 145 11.04 2.68 22.74
C TYR A 145 10.00 1.57 22.79
N TYR A 146 9.08 1.61 21.83
CA TYR A 146 8.09 0.57 21.59
C TYR A 146 8.48 -0.22 20.35
N LEU A 147 8.03 -1.46 20.29
CA LEU A 147 8.09 -2.31 19.12
C LEU A 147 6.66 -2.56 18.65
N GLY A 148 6.37 -2.11 17.44
CA GLY A 148 5.06 -2.14 16.82
C GLY A 148 4.22 -0.88 17.07
N THR A 149 3.24 -0.67 16.20
CA THR A 149 2.36 0.52 16.18
C THR A 149 1.22 0.48 17.20
N GLY A 150 0.79 -0.73 17.61
CA GLY A 150 -0.40 -0.88 18.45
C GLY A 150 -1.69 -0.39 17.78
N ILE A 151 -1.79 -0.51 16.46
CA ILE A 151 -3.02 -0.38 15.68
C ILE A 151 -3.04 -1.50 14.65
N VAL A 152 -4.15 -1.65 13.92
CA VAL A 152 -4.15 -2.55 12.76
C VAL A 152 -3.18 -1.95 11.75
N SER A 153 -2.04 -2.61 11.55
CA SER A 153 -0.97 -2.25 10.62
C SER A 153 -0.49 -3.53 9.96
N VAL A 154 -1.08 -3.87 8.81
CA VAL A 154 -0.76 -5.09 8.08
C VAL A 154 0.50 -4.85 7.24
N THR A 155 1.43 -5.80 7.29
CA THR A 155 2.67 -5.76 6.52
C THR A 155 2.57 -6.60 5.25
N GLY A 156 3.32 -6.20 4.23
CA GLY A 156 3.43 -6.92 2.98
C GLY A 156 4.74 -6.60 2.27
N ALA A 157 5.05 -7.31 1.18
CA ALA A 157 6.32 -7.11 0.48
C ALA A 157 6.38 -5.73 -0.20
N SER A 158 7.47 -5.00 0.03
CA SER A 158 7.63 -3.61 -0.43
C SER A 158 7.85 -3.52 -1.93
N PHE A 159 6.94 -2.84 -2.62
CA PHE A 159 7.01 -2.61 -4.06
C PHE A 159 8.24 -1.81 -4.49
N ALA A 160 8.79 -0.93 -3.64
CA ALA A 160 10.03 -0.21 -3.92
C ALA A 160 11.20 -1.18 -4.17
N THR A 161 11.31 -2.23 -3.36
CA THR A 161 12.38 -3.23 -3.53
C THR A 161 12.18 -4.13 -4.75
N ILE A 162 10.93 -4.30 -5.19
CA ILE A 162 10.60 -5.13 -6.36
C ILE A 162 11.03 -4.44 -7.64
N SER A 163 10.80 -3.14 -7.80
CA SER A 163 11.26 -2.41 -8.99
C SER A 163 12.78 -2.53 -9.14
N ILE A 164 13.52 -2.35 -8.05
CA ILE A 164 14.99 -2.56 -8.03
C ILE A 164 15.33 -4.01 -8.37
N ALA A 165 14.63 -5.00 -7.80
CA ALA A 165 14.88 -6.40 -8.09
C ALA A 165 14.71 -6.71 -9.58
N LEU A 166 13.63 -6.24 -10.20
CA LEU A 166 13.34 -6.44 -11.61
C LEU A 166 14.39 -5.78 -12.52
N SER A 167 14.79 -4.55 -12.20
CA SER A 167 15.86 -3.83 -12.91
C SER A 167 17.20 -4.56 -12.78
N PHE A 168 17.54 -5.01 -11.56
CA PHE A 168 18.72 -5.83 -11.30
C PHE A 168 18.72 -7.16 -12.07
N PHE A 169 17.59 -7.87 -12.11
CA PHE A 169 17.51 -9.11 -12.89
C PHE A 169 17.68 -8.83 -14.39
N SER A 170 17.03 -7.78 -14.91
CA SER A 170 17.20 -7.36 -16.31
C SER A 170 18.67 -7.12 -16.65
N GLN A 171 19.38 -6.35 -15.84
CA GLN A 171 20.82 -6.10 -16.01
C GLN A 171 21.67 -7.38 -15.81
N SER A 172 21.30 -8.25 -14.86
CA SER A 172 22.01 -9.51 -14.59
C SER A 172 21.94 -10.50 -15.75
N TYR A 173 20.80 -10.56 -16.44
CA TYR A 173 20.68 -11.34 -17.68
C TYR A 173 21.46 -10.70 -18.82
N ALA A 174 21.45 -9.36 -18.95
CA ALA A 174 22.22 -8.65 -19.98
C ALA A 174 23.74 -8.80 -19.81
N ASN A 175 24.23 -8.80 -18.57
CA ASN A 175 25.64 -8.91 -18.22
C ASN A 175 26.15 -10.37 -18.15
N GLY A 176 25.29 -11.36 -18.38
CA GLY A 176 25.65 -12.78 -18.37
C GLY A 176 25.82 -13.42 -16.98
N TYR A 177 25.46 -12.71 -15.90
CA TYR A 177 25.47 -13.29 -14.54
C TYR A 177 24.37 -14.34 -14.37
N CYS A 178 23.18 -14.07 -14.91
CA CYS A 178 22.09 -15.03 -14.96
C CYS A 178 22.07 -15.77 -16.31
N PRO A 179 21.79 -17.09 -16.31
CA PRO A 179 21.86 -17.91 -17.52
C PRO A 179 20.74 -17.56 -18.51
N VAL A 180 21.08 -17.50 -19.80
CA VAL A 180 20.12 -17.35 -20.91
C VAL A 180 20.19 -18.58 -21.82
N GLY A 181 19.03 -19.08 -22.23
CA GLY A 181 18.93 -20.21 -23.16
C GLY A 181 19.19 -19.80 -24.61
N ALA A 182 19.39 -20.79 -25.48
CA ALA A 182 19.74 -20.61 -26.90
C ALA A 182 18.78 -19.69 -27.70
N ASN A 183 17.52 -19.57 -27.28
CA ASN A 183 16.49 -18.77 -27.95
C ASN A 183 16.25 -17.40 -27.26
N GLY A 184 17.17 -16.93 -26.42
CA GLY A 184 16.99 -15.69 -25.65
C GLY A 184 16.01 -15.82 -24.48
N VAL A 185 15.63 -17.04 -24.11
CA VAL A 185 14.75 -17.31 -22.96
C VAL A 185 15.57 -17.21 -21.67
N LYS A 186 15.12 -16.39 -20.72
CA LYS A 186 15.71 -16.30 -19.37
C LYS A 186 15.62 -17.67 -18.68
N LEU A 187 16.74 -18.26 -18.26
CA LEU A 187 16.75 -19.49 -17.46
C LEU A 187 16.64 -19.17 -15.96
N PRO A 188 16.24 -20.14 -15.11
CA PRO A 188 16.14 -19.94 -13.67
C PRO A 188 17.44 -19.42 -13.05
N CYS A 189 17.37 -18.31 -12.30
CA CYS A 189 18.53 -17.68 -11.66
C CYS A 189 18.40 -17.62 -10.11
N PRO A 190 18.50 -18.75 -9.41
CA PRO A 190 18.37 -18.79 -7.94
C PRO A 190 19.50 -18.02 -7.23
N GLN A 191 20.68 -17.94 -7.82
CA GLN A 191 21.80 -17.17 -7.29
C GLN A 191 21.52 -15.67 -7.28
N GLY A 192 20.81 -15.16 -8.29
CA GLY A 192 20.41 -13.76 -8.36
C GLY A 192 19.46 -13.36 -7.23
N ILE A 193 18.52 -14.23 -6.87
CA ILE A 193 17.63 -14.00 -5.72
C ILE A 193 18.42 -14.05 -4.42
N GLY A 194 19.29 -15.04 -4.23
CA GLY A 194 20.14 -15.12 -3.05
C GLY A 194 21.03 -13.88 -2.87
N ALA A 195 21.56 -13.34 -3.97
CA ALA A 195 22.28 -12.07 -4.01
C ALA A 195 21.42 -10.86 -3.61
N PHE A 196 20.21 -10.78 -4.17
CA PHE A 196 19.26 -9.72 -3.85
C PHE A 196 18.86 -9.75 -2.37
N LEU A 197 18.43 -10.91 -1.87
CA LEU A 197 18.01 -11.09 -0.48
C LEU A 197 19.16 -10.87 0.52
N GLY A 198 20.36 -11.37 0.23
CA GLY A 198 21.54 -11.17 1.07
C GLY A 198 21.94 -9.70 1.16
N THR A 199 21.89 -8.97 0.04
CA THR A 199 22.17 -7.53 0.02
C THR A 199 21.07 -6.72 0.73
N CYS A 200 19.81 -7.15 0.66
CA CYS A 200 18.71 -6.55 1.42
C CYS A 200 18.95 -6.66 2.93
N CYS A 201 19.34 -7.84 3.44
CA CYS A 201 19.68 -8.03 4.86
C CYS A 201 20.77 -7.05 5.34
N LEU A 202 21.80 -6.82 4.53
CA LEU A 202 22.87 -5.88 4.88
C LEU A 202 22.34 -4.44 4.92
N CYS A 203 21.60 -4.02 3.89
CA CYS A 203 21.09 -2.66 3.78
C CYS A 203 20.01 -2.33 4.83
N GLY A 204 19.22 -3.32 5.24
CA GLY A 204 18.16 -3.16 6.23
C GLY A 204 18.66 -2.75 7.62
N ILE A 205 19.92 -3.06 7.95
CA ILE A 205 20.57 -2.63 9.19
C ILE A 205 20.51 -1.10 9.34
N ILE A 206 20.68 -0.36 8.23
CA ILE A 206 20.60 1.11 8.25
C ILE A 206 19.18 1.59 8.54
N ALA A 207 18.15 0.89 8.05
CA ALA A 207 16.76 1.20 8.38
C ALA A 207 16.45 1.00 9.87
N ILE A 208 17.08 0.02 10.52
CA ILE A 208 16.96 -0.19 11.97
C ILE A 208 17.59 0.99 12.72
N PHE A 209 18.78 1.44 12.32
CA PHE A 209 19.40 2.62 12.92
C PHE A 209 18.57 3.89 12.69
N MET A 210 18.01 4.06 11.51
CA MET A 210 17.11 5.19 11.21
C MET A 210 15.83 5.16 12.05
N ALA A 211 15.31 3.99 12.43
CA ALA A 211 14.14 3.92 13.30
C ALA A 211 14.37 4.51 14.70
N PHE A 212 15.63 4.68 15.14
CA PHE A 212 15.95 5.37 16.40
C PHE A 212 16.03 6.90 16.26
N ILE A 213 16.04 7.43 15.04
CA ILE A 213 15.98 8.87 14.78
C ILE A 213 14.56 9.36 15.12
N PRO A 214 14.42 10.55 15.74
CA PRO A 214 13.10 11.11 16.05
C PRO A 214 12.25 11.21 14.77
N PRO A 215 10.98 10.76 14.77
CA PRO A 215 10.18 10.74 13.54
C PRO A 215 9.92 12.15 12.97
N LYS A 216 9.95 13.19 13.81
CA LYS A 216 9.94 14.60 13.36
C LYS A 216 11.07 14.94 12.38
N ALA A 217 12.28 14.42 12.61
CA ALA A 217 13.41 14.67 11.71
C ALA A 217 13.22 13.95 10.38
N ILE A 218 12.72 12.72 10.40
CA ILE A 218 12.41 11.94 9.19
C ILE A 218 11.30 12.62 8.40
N ARG A 219 10.23 13.11 9.05
CA ARG A 219 9.15 13.86 8.40
C ARG A 219 9.60 15.20 7.80
N LYS A 220 10.64 15.82 8.38
CA LYS A 220 11.25 17.03 7.80
C LYS A 220 12.03 16.72 6.52
N LEU A 221 12.72 15.57 6.48
CA LEU A 221 13.47 15.12 5.31
C LEU A 221 12.55 14.56 4.21
N PHE A 222 11.50 13.85 4.61
CA PHE A 222 10.50 13.23 3.75
C PHE A 222 9.11 13.77 4.09
N PRO A 223 8.80 15.03 3.71
CA PRO A 223 7.45 15.56 3.86
C PRO A 223 6.46 14.74 3.01
N PRO A 224 5.15 14.78 3.33
CA PRO A 224 4.12 14.03 2.60
C PRO A 224 4.14 14.26 1.09
N LEU A 225 4.58 15.45 0.64
CA LEU A 225 4.79 15.77 -0.77
C LEU A 225 5.76 14.79 -1.45
N ILE A 226 6.93 14.57 -0.85
CA ILE A 226 7.98 13.70 -1.41
C ILE A 226 7.54 12.23 -1.35
N VAL A 227 7.02 11.79 -0.21
CA VAL A 227 6.52 10.41 -0.03
C VAL A 227 5.39 10.10 -1.01
N GLY A 228 4.46 11.03 -1.20
CA GLY A 228 3.36 10.89 -2.15
C GLY A 228 3.85 10.77 -3.60
N MET A 229 4.84 11.57 -4.01
CA MET A 229 5.44 11.48 -5.34
C MET A 229 6.12 10.14 -5.58
N MET A 230 6.90 9.67 -4.59
CA MET A 230 7.57 8.38 -4.63
C MET A 230 6.58 7.24 -4.86
N LEU A 231 5.53 7.17 -4.04
CA LEU A 231 4.52 6.12 -4.15
C LEU A 231 3.76 6.18 -5.48
N THR A 232 3.49 7.39 -5.97
CA THR A 232 2.84 7.59 -7.28
C THR A 232 3.70 7.01 -8.40
N LEU A 233 5.01 7.27 -8.39
CA LEU A 233 5.94 6.78 -9.40
C LEU A 233 6.22 5.27 -9.28
N ILE A 234 6.25 4.71 -8.06
CA ILE A 234 6.33 3.26 -7.82
C ILE A 234 5.12 2.56 -8.45
N GLY A 235 3.90 3.06 -8.20
CA GLY A 235 2.70 2.52 -8.81
C GLY A 235 2.74 2.62 -10.33
N ALA A 236 3.10 3.79 -10.87
CA ALA A 236 3.18 4.03 -12.31
C ALA A 236 4.22 3.13 -13.02
N SER A 237 5.38 2.87 -12.42
CA SER A 237 6.40 1.99 -13.01
C SER A 237 5.97 0.53 -13.04
N LEU A 238 5.24 0.07 -12.02
CA LEU A 238 4.76 -1.31 -11.95
C LEU A 238 3.55 -1.58 -12.84
N VAL A 239 2.75 -0.56 -13.19
CA VAL A 239 1.66 -0.69 -14.19
C VAL A 239 2.18 -1.26 -15.52
N LYS A 240 3.43 -0.94 -15.93
CA LYS A 240 4.07 -1.53 -17.10
C LYS A 240 4.15 -3.05 -17.02
N SER A 241 4.45 -3.60 -15.84
CA SER A 241 4.43 -5.05 -15.62
C SER A 241 3.01 -5.61 -15.64
N GLY A 242 2.04 -4.89 -15.08
CA GLY A 242 0.63 -5.27 -15.11
C GLY A 242 0.09 -5.41 -16.53
N ILE A 243 0.29 -4.39 -17.38
CA ILE A 243 -0.23 -4.38 -18.75
C ILE A 243 0.50 -5.39 -19.65
N THR A 244 1.80 -5.60 -19.47
CA THR A 244 2.54 -6.63 -20.23
C THR A 244 2.07 -8.03 -19.88
N ASN A 245 1.74 -8.29 -18.61
CA ASN A 245 1.11 -9.54 -18.21
C ASN A 245 -0.31 -9.67 -18.77
N TRP A 246 -1.08 -8.58 -18.77
CA TRP A 246 -2.45 -8.57 -19.30
C TRP A 246 -2.47 -9.01 -20.78
N ALA A 247 -1.57 -8.43 -21.57
CA ALA A 247 -1.43 -8.76 -22.99
C ALA A 247 -1.00 -10.22 -23.25
N GLY A 248 -0.42 -10.93 -22.27
CA GLY A 248 -0.06 -12.35 -22.43
C GLY A 248 1.20 -12.80 -21.69
N GLY A 249 1.89 -11.89 -20.99
CA GLY A 249 3.09 -12.19 -20.21
C GLY A 249 4.34 -11.52 -20.76
N SER A 250 5.45 -11.70 -20.04
CA SER A 250 6.79 -11.29 -20.45
C SER A 250 7.60 -12.50 -20.93
N GLY A 251 8.23 -12.40 -22.09
CA GLY A 251 8.99 -13.49 -22.71
C GLY A 251 9.16 -13.30 -24.22
N PRO A 252 9.75 -14.27 -24.94
CA PRO A 252 9.99 -14.15 -26.39
C PRO A 252 8.72 -13.88 -27.20
N CYS A 253 7.57 -14.36 -26.72
CA CYS A 253 6.29 -14.13 -27.38
C CYS A 253 5.81 -12.66 -27.31
N ALA A 254 6.33 -11.85 -26.39
CA ALA A 254 6.06 -10.41 -26.33
C ALA A 254 6.90 -9.61 -27.33
N THR A 255 8.12 -10.06 -27.64
CA THR A 255 9.04 -9.35 -28.55
C THR A 255 8.90 -9.85 -29.99
N ASN A 256 8.62 -11.15 -30.17
CA ASN A 256 8.46 -11.76 -31.47
C ASN A 256 7.02 -12.26 -31.66
N HIS A 257 6.23 -11.48 -32.40
CA HIS A 257 4.84 -11.81 -32.73
C HIS A 257 4.68 -13.06 -33.62
N ALA A 258 5.76 -13.66 -34.13
CA ALA A 258 5.68 -14.96 -34.79
C ALA A 258 5.49 -16.11 -33.78
N ILE A 259 5.85 -15.92 -32.51
CA ILE A 259 5.78 -16.93 -31.45
C ILE A 259 4.47 -16.76 -30.67
N LYS A 260 3.67 -17.82 -30.59
CA LYS A 260 2.46 -17.82 -29.75
C LYS A 260 2.81 -18.01 -28.28
N CYS A 261 2.21 -17.22 -27.39
CA CYS A 261 2.27 -17.42 -25.95
C CYS A 261 1.39 -18.61 -25.55
N THR A 262 1.97 -19.59 -24.85
CA THR A 262 1.25 -20.74 -24.31
C THR A 262 0.75 -20.40 -22.91
N ILE A 263 -0.57 -20.41 -22.73
CA ILE A 263 -1.23 -20.16 -21.43
C ILE A 263 -2.21 -21.30 -21.19
N GLY A 264 -1.91 -22.13 -20.19
CA GLY A 264 -2.66 -23.37 -19.95
C GLY A 264 -2.54 -24.33 -21.14
N SER A 265 -3.68 -24.75 -21.68
CA SER A 265 -3.76 -25.67 -22.83
C SER A 265 -3.82 -24.97 -24.19
N ARG A 266 -3.92 -23.63 -24.20
CA ARG A 266 -4.15 -22.83 -25.40
C ARG A 266 -2.92 -21.98 -25.75
N THR A 267 -2.72 -21.75 -27.04
CA THR A 267 -1.67 -20.87 -27.56
C THR A 267 -2.31 -19.70 -28.29
N GLN A 268 -1.87 -18.48 -27.98
CA GLN A 268 -2.40 -17.26 -28.58
C GLN A 268 -1.28 -16.25 -28.85
N TYR A 269 -1.52 -15.33 -29.77
CA TYR A 269 -0.61 -14.21 -29.98
C TYR A 269 -0.67 -13.24 -28.80
N TRP A 270 0.47 -12.62 -28.52
CA TRP A 270 0.55 -11.55 -27.54
C TRP A 270 -0.38 -10.40 -27.94
N GLY A 271 -1.15 -9.88 -26.98
CA GLY A 271 -2.15 -8.84 -27.20
C GLY A 271 -3.41 -9.30 -27.94
N SER A 272 -3.62 -10.61 -28.13
CA SER A 272 -4.85 -11.10 -28.77
C SER A 272 -6.11 -10.85 -27.93
N ALA A 273 -7.26 -10.72 -28.60
CA ALA A 273 -8.54 -10.42 -27.96
C ALA A 273 -8.92 -11.39 -26.82
N PRO A 274 -8.69 -12.72 -26.90
CA PRO A 274 -8.98 -13.63 -25.79
C PRO A 274 -8.15 -13.32 -24.53
N LEU A 275 -6.88 -12.95 -24.69
CA LEU A 275 -5.99 -12.63 -23.57
C LEU A 275 -6.37 -11.30 -22.92
N ILE A 276 -6.63 -10.29 -23.73
CA ILE A 276 -7.13 -9.00 -23.24
C ILE A 276 -8.49 -9.19 -22.55
N GLY A 277 -9.39 -10.00 -23.12
CA GLY A 277 -10.69 -10.33 -22.55
C GLY A 277 -10.60 -10.98 -21.17
N LEU A 278 -9.67 -11.92 -20.96
CA LEU A 278 -9.46 -12.56 -19.65
C LEU A 278 -9.06 -11.56 -18.56
N GLY A 279 -8.09 -10.68 -18.84
CA GLY A 279 -7.71 -9.66 -17.87
C GLY A 279 -8.78 -8.59 -17.70
N PHE A 280 -9.55 -8.28 -18.75
CA PHE A 280 -10.67 -7.34 -18.69
C PHE A 280 -11.80 -7.87 -17.81
N VAL A 281 -12.12 -9.16 -17.88
CA VAL A 281 -13.11 -9.77 -16.98
C VAL A 281 -12.68 -9.63 -15.52
N SER A 282 -11.41 -9.88 -15.21
CA SER A 282 -10.87 -9.67 -13.86
C SER A 282 -11.04 -8.21 -13.42
N PHE A 283 -10.59 -7.26 -14.24
CA PHE A 283 -10.65 -5.82 -13.95
C PHE A 283 -12.10 -5.30 -13.84
N ALA A 284 -12.97 -5.67 -14.77
CA ALA A 284 -14.38 -5.29 -14.78
C ALA A 284 -15.11 -5.87 -13.56
N THR A 285 -14.78 -7.10 -13.14
CA THR A 285 -15.36 -7.69 -11.93
C THR A 285 -14.98 -6.87 -10.69
N ILE A 286 -13.74 -6.38 -10.57
CA ILE A 286 -13.34 -5.51 -9.46
C ILE A 286 -14.25 -4.27 -9.41
N ILE A 287 -14.46 -3.61 -10.57
CA ILE A 287 -15.33 -2.42 -10.67
C ILE A 287 -16.78 -2.78 -10.30
N LEU A 288 -17.32 -3.88 -10.82
CA LEU A 288 -18.68 -4.33 -10.52
C LEU A 288 -18.85 -4.67 -9.03
N CYS A 289 -17.85 -5.30 -8.41
CA CYS A 289 -17.84 -5.56 -6.98
C CYS A 289 -17.81 -4.25 -6.16
N GLU A 290 -17.15 -3.20 -6.64
CA GLU A 290 -17.14 -1.91 -5.94
C GLU A 290 -18.49 -1.19 -6.07
N ILE A 291 -19.14 -1.29 -7.22
CA ILE A 291 -20.46 -0.67 -7.48
C ILE A 291 -21.58 -1.38 -6.70
N PHE A 292 -21.63 -2.71 -6.75
CA PHE A 292 -22.76 -3.51 -6.24
C PHE A 292 -22.47 -4.29 -4.96
N GLY A 293 -21.21 -4.36 -4.53
CA GLY A 293 -20.78 -5.19 -3.41
C GLY A 293 -21.34 -4.74 -2.06
N SER A 294 -21.38 -5.66 -1.11
CA SER A 294 -21.53 -5.36 0.31
C SER A 294 -20.23 -4.75 0.88
N PRO A 295 -20.23 -4.14 2.07
CA PRO A 295 -18.99 -3.63 2.69
C PRO A 295 -17.87 -4.68 2.76
N PHE A 296 -18.23 -5.95 2.99
CA PHE A 296 -17.28 -7.07 2.94
C PHE A 296 -16.69 -7.26 1.54
N LEU A 297 -17.55 -7.32 0.50
CA LEU A 297 -17.12 -7.54 -0.88
C LEU A 297 -16.35 -6.35 -1.44
N LYS A 298 -16.64 -5.11 -1.03
CA LYS A 298 -15.89 -3.92 -1.45
C LYS A 298 -14.44 -3.98 -0.98
N SER A 299 -14.19 -4.35 0.28
CA SER A 299 -12.79 -4.50 0.73
C SER A 299 -12.08 -5.71 0.11
N ALA A 300 -12.82 -6.75 -0.29
CA ALA A 300 -12.26 -7.92 -0.95
C ALA A 300 -12.38 -7.87 -2.50
N SER A 301 -12.75 -6.72 -3.08
CA SER A 301 -13.14 -6.60 -4.50
C SER A 301 -12.01 -7.04 -5.43
N VAL A 302 -10.78 -6.67 -5.09
CA VAL A 302 -9.56 -7.06 -5.82
C VAL A 302 -9.36 -8.57 -5.82
N PHE A 303 -9.58 -9.24 -4.68
CA PHE A 303 -9.48 -10.71 -4.59
C PHE A 303 -10.64 -11.41 -5.30
N VAL A 304 -11.86 -10.88 -5.22
CA VAL A 304 -13.02 -11.43 -5.92
C VAL A 304 -12.85 -11.34 -7.43
N GLY A 305 -12.38 -10.20 -7.94
CA GLY A 305 -12.08 -10.02 -9.36
C GLY A 305 -11.06 -11.04 -9.87
N LEU A 306 -10.04 -11.32 -9.06
CA LEU A 306 -9.09 -12.38 -9.35
C LEU A 306 -9.75 -13.76 -9.43
N VAL A 307 -10.56 -14.14 -8.44
CA VAL A 307 -11.24 -15.45 -8.39
C VAL A 307 -12.18 -15.62 -9.59
N VAL A 308 -12.96 -14.61 -9.93
CA VAL A 308 -13.87 -14.65 -11.10
C VAL A 308 -13.08 -14.75 -12.40
N GLY A 309 -11.99 -13.99 -12.56
CA GLY A 309 -11.10 -14.10 -13.71
C GLY A 309 -10.52 -15.51 -13.87
N MET A 310 -10.15 -16.15 -12.76
CA MET A 310 -9.67 -17.54 -12.74
C MET A 310 -10.76 -18.55 -13.13
N ILE A 311 -12.00 -18.36 -12.66
CA ILE A 311 -13.14 -19.22 -13.03
C ILE A 311 -13.40 -19.14 -14.54
N VAL A 312 -13.41 -17.93 -15.10
CA VAL A 312 -13.61 -17.73 -16.55
C VAL A 312 -12.44 -18.31 -17.35
N ALA A 313 -11.20 -18.15 -16.87
CA ALA A 313 -10.04 -18.79 -17.49
C ALA A 313 -10.12 -20.32 -17.46
N ALA A 314 -10.64 -20.90 -16.38
CA ALA A 314 -10.87 -22.34 -16.29
C ALA A 314 -11.95 -22.80 -17.27
N ALA A 315 -13.06 -22.09 -17.37
CA ALA A 315 -14.14 -22.39 -18.31
C ALA A 315 -13.68 -22.30 -19.78
N THR A 316 -12.74 -21.41 -20.08
CA THR A 316 -12.20 -21.21 -21.45
C THR A 316 -10.98 -22.08 -21.76
N GLY A 317 -10.50 -22.89 -20.82
CA GLY A 317 -9.38 -23.83 -21.01
C GLY A 317 -7.97 -23.21 -20.89
N TYR A 318 -7.87 -21.98 -20.39
CA TYR A 318 -6.60 -21.29 -20.12
C TYR A 318 -5.99 -21.64 -18.75
N PHE A 319 -6.62 -22.57 -18.02
CA PHE A 319 -6.17 -23.02 -16.71
C PHE A 319 -5.58 -24.44 -16.76
N ASN A 320 -4.52 -24.68 -16.00
CA ASN A 320 -3.91 -26.00 -15.86
C ASN A 320 -4.07 -26.54 -14.43
N SER A 321 -5.00 -27.47 -14.24
CA SER A 321 -5.29 -28.11 -12.95
C SER A 321 -4.14 -28.99 -12.44
N ALA A 322 -3.24 -29.46 -13.31
CA ALA A 322 -2.12 -30.30 -12.92
C ALA A 322 -1.13 -29.56 -12.00
N THR A 323 -0.99 -28.24 -12.15
CA THR A 323 -0.14 -27.41 -11.28
C THR A 323 -0.63 -27.42 -9.84
N ILE A 324 -1.95 -27.38 -9.62
CA ILE A 324 -2.53 -27.46 -8.27
C ILE A 324 -2.46 -28.88 -7.72
N ALA A 325 -2.74 -29.89 -8.55
CA ALA A 325 -2.71 -31.29 -8.11
C ALA A 325 -1.31 -31.70 -7.60
N LYS A 326 -0.25 -31.30 -8.32
CA LYS A 326 1.15 -31.60 -7.98
C LYS A 326 1.73 -30.74 -6.86
N ALA A 327 1.06 -29.66 -6.45
CA ALA A 327 1.58 -28.77 -5.42
C ALA A 327 1.68 -29.46 -4.05
N PRO A 328 2.69 -29.14 -3.22
CA PRO A 328 2.81 -29.67 -1.87
C PRO A 328 1.61 -29.26 -1.00
N THR A 329 1.23 -30.12 -0.06
CA THR A 329 0.12 -29.84 0.87
C THR A 329 0.49 -28.81 1.93
N GLY A 330 1.76 -28.79 2.36
CA GLY A 330 2.29 -27.86 3.34
C GLY A 330 3.58 -27.19 2.86
N SER A 331 3.80 -25.93 3.24
CA SER A 331 5.08 -25.22 3.05
C SER A 331 5.45 -24.50 4.35
N PHE A 332 6.74 -24.52 4.70
CA PHE A 332 7.27 -23.78 5.84
C PHE A 332 8.34 -22.79 5.38
N LEU A 333 8.76 -21.92 6.31
CA LEU A 333 9.97 -21.14 6.11
C LEU A 333 11.16 -22.10 5.91
N TRP A 334 12.07 -21.77 4.98
CA TRP A 334 13.26 -22.56 4.64
C TRP A 334 13.02 -23.95 4.02
N THR A 335 11.80 -24.29 3.57
CA THR A 335 11.61 -25.50 2.74
C THR A 335 12.49 -25.49 1.49
N LYS A 336 12.77 -24.29 0.96
CA LYS A 336 13.84 -24.04 -0.02
C LYS A 336 14.73 -22.92 0.48
N THR A 337 15.99 -22.97 0.09
CA THR A 337 16.97 -21.94 0.44
C THR A 337 17.70 -21.49 -0.80
N TYR A 338 18.04 -20.20 -0.82
CA TYR A 338 18.86 -19.60 -1.86
C TYR A 338 20.22 -19.22 -1.26
N PRO A 339 21.32 -19.36 -2.00
CA PRO A 339 22.64 -19.01 -1.49
C PRO A 339 22.74 -17.49 -1.29
N LEU A 340 22.72 -17.06 -0.03
CA LEU A 340 22.83 -15.65 0.31
C LEU A 340 24.22 -15.13 -0.08
N SER A 341 24.24 -14.06 -0.87
CA SER A 341 25.46 -13.37 -1.26
C SER A 341 25.22 -11.86 -1.27
N ILE A 342 26.29 -11.08 -1.23
CA ILE A 342 26.21 -9.61 -1.24
C ILE A 342 26.73 -9.14 -2.59
N LYS A 343 25.96 -8.28 -3.27
CA LYS A 343 26.35 -7.67 -4.54
C LYS A 343 26.56 -6.17 -4.37
N PRO A 344 27.77 -5.64 -4.64
CA PRO A 344 28.06 -4.22 -4.49
C PRO A 344 27.13 -3.31 -5.30
N GLU A 345 26.77 -3.74 -6.52
CA GLU A 345 25.87 -3.05 -7.45
C GLU A 345 24.48 -2.75 -6.85
N LEU A 346 24.03 -3.60 -5.91
CA LEU A 346 22.72 -3.48 -5.27
C LEU A 346 22.75 -2.65 -3.98
N ILE A 347 23.93 -2.39 -3.39
CA ILE A 347 24.03 -1.73 -2.08
C ILE A 347 23.39 -0.35 -2.14
N LEU A 348 23.82 0.52 -3.05
CA LEU A 348 23.35 1.91 -3.08
C LEU A 348 21.84 2.03 -3.43
N PRO A 349 21.30 1.31 -4.44
CA PRO A 349 19.86 1.32 -4.72
C PRO A 349 19.03 0.79 -3.54
N LEU A 350 19.46 -0.31 -2.90
CA LEU A 350 18.74 -0.89 -1.77
C LEU A 350 18.81 0.00 -0.53
N LEU A 351 19.93 0.68 -0.26
CA LEU A 351 20.00 1.68 0.81
C LEU A 351 18.97 2.79 0.59
N ALA A 352 18.87 3.31 -0.63
CA ALA A 352 17.85 4.28 -0.98
C ALA A 352 16.44 3.70 -0.79
N ALA A 353 16.20 2.46 -1.22
CA ALA A 353 14.92 1.76 -1.04
C ALA A 353 14.53 1.61 0.43
N TYR A 354 15.47 1.25 1.31
CA TYR A 354 15.21 1.12 2.74
C TYR A 354 14.88 2.46 3.39
N ILE A 355 15.48 3.56 2.92
CA ILE A 355 15.09 4.91 3.34
C ILE A 355 13.66 5.21 2.90
N VAL A 356 13.28 4.81 1.68
CA VAL A 356 11.90 4.94 1.18
C VAL A 356 10.94 4.12 2.04
N ILE A 357 11.28 2.88 2.40
CA ILE A 357 10.46 2.01 3.26
C ILE A 357 10.21 2.69 4.62
N VAL A 358 11.24 3.28 5.23
CA VAL A 358 11.08 4.01 6.50
C VAL A 358 10.11 5.19 6.33
N ALA A 359 10.27 5.98 5.27
CA ALA A 359 9.39 7.11 4.99
C ALA A 359 7.93 6.68 4.66
N GLU A 360 7.78 5.59 3.93
CA GLU A 360 6.49 4.96 3.61
C GLU A 360 5.78 4.51 4.89
N THR A 361 6.50 3.85 5.81
CA THR A 361 5.95 3.41 7.09
C THR A 361 5.46 4.60 7.93
N VAL A 362 6.16 5.74 7.93
CA VAL A 362 5.67 6.96 8.58
C VAL A 362 4.31 7.39 7.99
N GLY A 363 4.21 7.45 6.66
CA GLY A 363 2.98 7.83 5.97
C GLY A 363 1.82 6.85 6.21
N ASN A 364 2.09 5.54 6.16
CA ASN A 364 1.07 4.50 6.29
C ASN A 364 0.56 4.37 7.73
N VAL A 365 1.44 4.55 8.72
CA VAL A 365 1.02 4.60 10.13
C VAL A 365 0.21 5.87 10.40
N THR A 366 0.62 7.02 9.85
CA THR A 366 -0.13 8.28 9.93
C THR A 366 -1.55 8.11 9.36
N ALA A 367 -1.69 7.59 8.14
CA ALA A 367 -2.99 7.33 7.53
C ALA A 367 -3.84 6.30 8.30
N SER A 368 -3.19 5.31 8.92
CA SER A 368 -3.88 4.30 9.74
C SER A 368 -4.37 4.89 11.07
N CYS A 369 -3.63 5.82 11.69
CA CYS A 369 -4.08 6.55 12.87
C CYS A 369 -5.31 7.42 12.56
N ASP A 370 -5.28 8.15 11.43
CA ASP A 370 -6.39 8.98 10.96
C ASP A 370 -7.66 8.13 10.69
N ALA A 371 -7.52 7.04 9.93
CA ALA A 371 -8.61 6.10 9.67
C ALA A 371 -9.14 5.45 10.97
N SER A 372 -8.29 5.31 11.99
CA SER A 372 -8.64 4.77 13.31
C SER A 372 -9.18 5.83 14.29
N ARG A 373 -9.34 7.09 13.86
CA ARG A 373 -9.79 8.22 14.69
C ARG A 373 -8.94 8.42 15.94
N LEU A 374 -7.63 8.21 15.81
CA LEU A 374 -6.65 8.47 16.86
C LEU A 374 -6.08 9.89 16.75
N PRO A 375 -5.57 10.47 17.85
CA PRO A 375 -4.87 11.74 17.79
C PRO A 375 -3.64 11.65 16.88
N MET A 376 -3.52 12.64 15.98
CA MET A 376 -2.46 12.75 14.96
C MET A 376 -1.26 13.58 15.43
N ASP A 377 -1.31 14.07 16.67
CA ASP A 377 -0.28 14.86 17.31
C ASP A 377 0.04 14.34 18.71
N GLY A 378 1.20 14.76 19.21
CA GLY A 378 1.66 14.44 20.56
C GLY A 378 2.63 13.26 20.64
N THR A 379 3.07 12.97 21.87
CA THR A 379 4.12 11.98 22.15
C THR A 379 3.68 10.55 21.88
N GLU A 380 2.39 10.25 22.05
CA GLU A 380 1.88 8.92 21.77
C GLU A 380 1.92 8.61 20.27
N PHE A 381 1.50 9.54 19.42
CA PHE A 381 1.55 9.41 17.97
C PHE A 381 2.98 9.17 17.47
N GLU A 382 3.93 9.99 17.94
CA GLU A 382 5.36 9.83 17.64
C GLU A 382 5.89 8.46 18.09
N SER A 383 5.46 7.99 19.28
CA SER A 383 5.87 6.67 19.78
C SER A 383 5.34 5.51 18.92
N ARG A 384 4.15 5.68 18.32
CA ARG A 384 3.55 4.68 17.42
C ARG A 384 4.26 4.64 16.08
N ILE A 385 4.59 5.80 15.52
CA ILE A 385 5.41 5.89 14.30
C ILE A 385 6.77 5.27 14.57
N GLN A 386 7.43 5.64 15.66
CA GLN A 386 8.74 5.10 16.00
C GLN A 386 8.73 3.58 16.20
N GLY A 387 7.76 3.07 16.96
CA GLY A 387 7.60 1.62 17.12
C GLY A 387 7.23 0.91 15.83
N GLY A 388 6.48 1.59 14.96
CA GLY A 388 6.17 1.16 13.61
C GLY A 388 7.42 1.02 12.75
N MET A 389 8.20 2.08 12.61
CA MET A 389 9.47 2.07 11.86
C MET A 389 10.42 0.98 12.38
N LEU A 390 10.53 0.80 13.70
CA LEU A 390 11.42 -0.20 14.27
C LEU A 390 10.96 -1.63 13.95
N ALA A 391 9.67 -1.94 14.13
CA ALA A 391 9.13 -3.26 13.82
C ALA A 391 9.22 -3.58 12.32
N ASP A 392 8.96 -2.58 11.48
CA ASP A 392 9.04 -2.67 10.03
C ASP A 392 10.48 -2.94 9.57
N SER A 393 11.44 -2.11 10.01
CA SER A 393 12.86 -2.27 9.70
C SER A 393 13.41 -3.61 10.18
N ILE A 394 13.05 -4.09 11.38
CA ILE A 394 13.48 -5.41 11.87
C ILE A 394 12.89 -6.52 10.99
N SER A 395 11.60 -6.48 10.70
CA SER A 395 10.93 -7.49 9.87
C SER A 395 11.49 -7.50 8.44
N ALA A 396 11.77 -6.33 7.87
CA ALA A 396 12.34 -6.16 6.55
C ALA A 396 13.82 -6.61 6.46
N THR A 397 14.61 -6.37 7.51
CA THR A 397 16.02 -6.80 7.57
C THR A 397 16.13 -8.32 7.70
N LEU A 398 15.26 -8.93 8.51
CA LEU A 398 15.23 -10.37 8.72
C LEU A 398 14.52 -11.12 7.58
N ALA A 399 13.80 -10.44 6.69
CA ALA A 399 13.07 -11.05 5.57
C ALA A 399 13.97 -11.85 4.64
N GLY A 400 15.16 -11.33 4.29
CA GLY A 400 16.08 -12.04 3.41
C GLY A 400 16.62 -13.33 4.04
N LEU A 401 16.78 -13.38 5.38
CA LEU A 401 17.10 -14.62 6.09
C LEU A 401 15.93 -15.62 6.02
N ALA A 402 14.68 -15.13 6.05
CA ALA A 402 13.47 -15.92 5.87
C ALA A 402 13.19 -16.32 4.40
N MET A 403 14.10 -15.99 3.47
CA MET A 403 13.98 -16.23 2.01
C MET A 403 12.83 -15.46 1.34
N VAL A 404 12.50 -14.28 1.87
CA VAL A 404 11.36 -13.44 1.45
C VAL A 404 11.86 -12.03 1.11
N PRO A 405 11.30 -11.34 0.09
CA PRO A 405 11.61 -9.94 -0.17
C PRO A 405 11.30 -9.03 1.05
N PRO A 406 11.98 -7.89 1.20
CA PRO A 406 11.74 -6.97 2.31
C PRO A 406 10.27 -6.58 2.46
N LEU A 407 9.79 -6.56 3.70
CA LEU A 407 8.43 -6.15 4.02
C LEU A 407 8.37 -4.66 4.35
N THR A 408 7.17 -4.09 4.21
CA THR A 408 6.80 -2.74 4.67
C THR A 408 5.35 -2.76 5.15
N THR A 409 4.93 -1.74 5.87
CA THR A 409 3.54 -1.54 6.27
C THR A 409 2.73 -1.10 5.06
N PHE A 410 1.58 -1.71 4.77
CA PHE A 410 0.81 -1.40 3.56
C PHE A 410 -0.19 -0.26 3.75
N SER A 411 -0.28 0.62 2.73
CA SER A 411 -1.17 1.79 2.69
C SER A 411 -2.66 1.42 2.58
N GLN A 412 -2.96 0.30 1.91
CA GLN A 412 -4.31 -0.23 1.67
C GLN A 412 -5.09 -0.50 2.96
N ASN A 413 -4.37 -0.76 4.05
CA ASN A 413 -4.94 -1.01 5.36
C ASN A 413 -5.85 0.15 5.84
N SER A 414 -5.42 1.40 5.63
CA SER A 414 -6.21 2.58 6.01
C SER A 414 -7.55 2.65 5.26
N GLY A 415 -7.57 2.23 3.99
CA GLY A 415 -8.80 2.15 3.17
C GLY A 415 -9.74 1.04 3.64
N VAL A 416 -9.22 -0.11 4.07
CA VAL A 416 -10.05 -1.18 4.65
C VAL A 416 -10.65 -0.72 5.98
N ILE A 417 -9.88 -0.05 6.85
CA ILE A 417 -10.38 0.49 8.12
C ILE A 417 -11.48 1.52 7.89
N SER A 418 -11.32 2.44 6.92
CA SER A 418 -12.34 3.46 6.65
C SER A 418 -13.63 2.89 6.09
N LEU A 419 -13.56 1.86 5.25
CA LEU A 419 -14.73 1.17 4.68
C LEU A 419 -15.44 0.27 5.70
N THR A 420 -14.68 -0.48 6.50
CA THR A 420 -15.22 -1.43 7.50
C THR A 420 -15.62 -0.78 8.80
N ARG A 421 -15.10 0.42 9.07
CA ARG A 421 -15.19 1.10 10.36
C ARG A 421 -14.68 0.24 11.52
N ASN A 422 -13.70 -0.62 11.25
CA ASN A 422 -13.10 -1.49 12.25
C ASN A 422 -11.59 -1.25 12.37
N ALA A 423 -11.18 -0.68 13.49
CA ALA A 423 -9.78 -0.46 13.83
C ALA A 423 -9.27 -1.43 14.93
N SER A 424 -10.05 -2.45 15.31
CA SER A 424 -9.73 -3.35 16.43
C SER A 424 -8.46 -4.18 16.18
N ARG A 425 -7.53 -4.17 17.14
CA ARG A 425 -6.33 -5.02 17.11
C ARG A 425 -6.64 -6.50 17.05
N THR A 426 -7.77 -6.95 17.61
CA THR A 426 -8.16 -8.37 17.57
C THR A 426 -8.36 -8.82 16.13
N ALA A 427 -8.97 -7.99 15.27
CA ALA A 427 -9.10 -8.30 13.84
C ALA A 427 -7.72 -8.35 13.16
N GLY A 428 -6.79 -7.47 13.53
CA GLY A 428 -5.40 -7.49 13.04
C GLY A 428 -4.65 -8.79 13.39
N PHE A 429 -4.77 -9.28 14.63
CA PHE A 429 -4.16 -10.57 15.00
C PHE A 429 -4.81 -11.76 14.30
N VAL A 430 -6.12 -11.73 14.10
CA VAL A 430 -6.82 -12.79 13.35
C VAL A 430 -6.43 -12.75 11.87
N CYS A 431 -6.28 -11.56 11.27
CA CYS A 431 -5.72 -11.38 9.93
C CYS A 431 -4.33 -12.03 9.83
N ALA A 432 -3.42 -11.76 10.77
CA ALA A 432 -2.11 -12.41 10.81
C ALA A 432 -2.21 -13.94 10.90
N ALA A 433 -3.08 -14.47 11.75
CA ALA A 433 -3.29 -15.92 11.86
C ALA A 433 -3.83 -16.55 10.56
N ILE A 434 -4.72 -15.84 9.86
CA ILE A 434 -5.26 -16.29 8.57
C ILE A 434 -4.18 -16.25 7.48
N LEU A 435 -3.37 -15.19 7.40
CA LEU A 435 -2.24 -15.09 6.47
C LEU A 435 -1.22 -16.22 6.72
N PHE A 436 -0.94 -16.53 7.99
CA PHE A 436 -0.08 -17.65 8.35
C PHE A 436 -0.65 -18.98 7.84
N LEU A 437 -1.94 -19.22 8.07
CA LEU A 437 -2.61 -20.43 7.60
C LEU A 437 -2.61 -20.53 6.06
N MET A 438 -2.87 -19.42 5.37
CA MET A 438 -2.80 -19.33 3.90
C MET A 438 -1.41 -19.62 3.36
N GLY A 439 -0.35 -19.22 4.07
CA GLY A 439 1.02 -19.53 3.69
C GLY A 439 1.43 -20.98 3.98
N VAL A 440 0.98 -21.55 5.10
CA VAL A 440 1.27 -22.95 5.45
C VAL A 440 0.57 -23.92 4.50
N ILE A 441 -0.65 -23.61 4.06
CA ILE A 441 -1.38 -24.44 3.09
C ILE A 441 -0.78 -24.22 1.69
N GLY A 442 0.15 -25.07 1.29
CA GLY A 442 0.88 -24.96 0.01
C GLY A 442 -0.03 -25.02 -1.23
N LYS A 443 -1.24 -25.59 -1.10
CA LYS A 443 -2.26 -25.53 -2.17
C LYS A 443 -2.73 -24.10 -2.45
N PHE A 444 -2.76 -23.24 -1.44
CA PHE A 444 -3.17 -21.85 -1.60
C PHE A 444 -2.17 -21.07 -2.47
N SER A 445 -0.86 -21.22 -2.25
CA SER A 445 0.15 -20.56 -3.10
C SER A 445 0.13 -21.10 -4.55
N SER A 446 -0.21 -22.38 -4.73
CA SER A 446 -0.35 -22.97 -6.06
C SER A 446 -1.49 -22.37 -6.90
N LEU A 447 -2.55 -21.86 -6.27
CA LEU A 447 -3.64 -21.16 -6.94
C LEU A 447 -3.13 -19.92 -7.68
N PHE A 448 -2.22 -19.16 -7.05
CA PHE A 448 -1.63 -17.97 -7.65
C PHE A 448 -0.63 -18.27 -8.75
N VAL A 449 0.11 -19.37 -8.63
CA VAL A 449 1.08 -19.79 -9.67
C VAL A 449 0.38 -20.41 -10.88
N ALA A 450 -0.77 -21.06 -10.68
CA ALA A 450 -1.60 -21.59 -11.76
C ALA A 450 -2.39 -20.49 -12.51
N MET A 451 -2.25 -19.22 -12.08
CA MET A 451 -2.94 -18.10 -12.67
C MET A 451 -2.45 -17.80 -14.09
N PRO A 452 -3.35 -17.67 -15.07
CA PRO A 452 -3.00 -17.14 -16.37
C PRO A 452 -2.39 -15.74 -16.25
N SER A 453 -1.32 -15.48 -17.00
CA SER A 453 -0.66 -14.17 -17.03
C SER A 453 -1.64 -13.03 -17.32
N SER A 454 -2.62 -13.25 -18.20
CA SER A 454 -3.65 -12.24 -18.51
C SER A 454 -4.56 -11.88 -17.35
N VAL A 455 -5.00 -12.87 -16.55
CA VAL A 455 -5.82 -12.63 -15.35
C VAL A 455 -5.00 -11.90 -14.29
N LEU A 456 -3.75 -12.35 -14.10
CA LEU A 456 -2.78 -11.67 -13.23
C LEU A 456 -2.58 -10.23 -13.68
N GLY A 457 -2.49 -9.98 -14.98
CA GLY A 457 -2.31 -8.66 -15.56
C GLY A 457 -3.45 -7.71 -15.28
N GLY A 458 -4.71 -8.12 -15.51
CA GLY A 458 -5.87 -7.31 -15.17
C GLY A 458 -5.92 -6.96 -13.67
N PHE A 459 -5.71 -7.97 -12.81
CA PHE A 459 -5.69 -7.80 -11.35
C PHE A 459 -4.54 -6.88 -10.89
N THR A 460 -3.31 -7.11 -11.37
CA THR A 460 -2.13 -6.33 -10.98
C THR A 460 -2.17 -4.91 -11.53
N THR A 461 -2.75 -4.70 -12.72
CA THR A 461 -2.93 -3.35 -13.28
C THR A 461 -3.83 -2.50 -12.37
N PHE A 462 -4.94 -3.05 -11.87
CA PHE A 462 -5.78 -2.38 -10.88
C PHE A 462 -5.01 -2.12 -9.58
N LEU A 463 -4.31 -3.14 -9.08
CA LEU A 463 -3.52 -3.07 -7.85
C LEU A 463 -2.47 -1.94 -7.93
N PHE A 464 -1.65 -1.88 -9.00
CA PHE A 464 -0.63 -0.85 -9.16
C PHE A 464 -1.21 0.55 -9.38
N GLY A 465 -2.34 0.64 -10.09
CA GLY A 465 -3.11 1.89 -10.19
C GLY A 465 -3.57 2.39 -8.82
N SER A 466 -4.07 1.49 -7.97
CA SER A 466 -4.49 1.82 -6.60
C SER A 466 -3.32 2.31 -5.72
N VAL A 467 -2.12 1.75 -5.91
CA VAL A 467 -0.89 2.20 -5.23
C VAL A 467 -0.52 3.61 -5.70
N ALA A 468 -0.61 3.89 -7.00
CA ALA A 468 -0.34 5.23 -7.53
C ALA A 468 -1.33 6.27 -6.96
N VAL A 469 -2.62 5.94 -6.92
CA VAL A 469 -3.66 6.81 -6.33
C VAL A 469 -3.46 7.01 -4.83
N ALA A 470 -3.02 5.99 -4.10
CA ALA A 470 -2.68 6.13 -2.68
C ALA A 470 -1.52 7.13 -2.48
N GLY A 471 -0.52 7.13 -3.38
CA GLY A 471 0.54 8.13 -3.41
C GLY A 471 0.00 9.55 -3.59
N ILE A 472 -0.93 9.75 -4.53
CA ILE A 472 -1.60 11.05 -4.76
C ILE A 472 -2.36 11.49 -3.50
N ARG A 473 -3.07 10.58 -2.83
CA ARG A 473 -3.76 10.88 -1.57
C ARG A 473 -2.79 11.32 -0.48
N ILE A 474 -1.63 10.69 -0.36
CA ILE A 474 -0.61 11.10 0.62
C ILE A 474 -0.05 12.49 0.28
N MET A 475 0.16 12.77 -1.01
CA MET A 475 0.58 14.09 -1.50
C MET A 475 -0.44 15.18 -1.15
N ALA A 476 -1.73 14.85 -1.10
CA ALA A 476 -2.80 15.78 -0.72
C ALA A 476 -2.74 16.21 0.76
N TYR A 477 -2.02 15.51 1.64
CA TYR A 477 -1.78 15.98 3.01
C TYR A 477 -0.73 17.09 3.09
N ALA A 478 0.02 17.36 2.01
CA ALA A 478 0.96 18.48 1.97
C ALA A 478 0.24 19.79 1.69
N LYS A 479 0.75 20.89 2.28
CA LYS A 479 0.32 22.25 1.91
C LYS A 479 0.83 22.57 0.50
N TRP A 480 -0.08 22.82 -0.42
CA TRP A 480 0.24 23.12 -1.82
C TRP A 480 0.50 24.62 -2.02
N ASP A 481 1.66 25.09 -1.57
CA ASP A 481 2.17 26.43 -1.86
C ASP A 481 2.91 26.49 -3.21
N ARG A 482 3.47 27.65 -3.59
CA ARG A 482 4.22 27.76 -4.86
C ARG A 482 5.47 26.91 -4.81
N ARG A 483 6.14 26.87 -3.66
CA ARG A 483 7.34 26.06 -3.40
C ARG A 483 7.08 24.56 -3.60
N ALA A 484 6.05 24.01 -2.99
CA ALA A 484 5.66 22.61 -3.09
C ALA A 484 5.29 22.24 -4.52
N ARG A 485 4.53 23.09 -5.23
CA ARG A 485 4.23 22.88 -6.65
C ARG A 485 5.50 22.82 -7.51
N PHE A 486 6.48 23.68 -7.24
CA PHE A 486 7.75 23.67 -7.95
C PHE A 486 8.57 22.40 -7.68
N ILE A 487 8.71 22.02 -6.39
CA ILE A 487 9.39 20.77 -5.99
C ILE A 487 8.70 19.57 -6.64
N ALA A 488 7.36 19.54 -6.62
CA ALA A 488 6.59 18.45 -7.19
C ALA A 488 6.76 18.36 -8.71
N THR A 489 6.70 19.49 -9.40
CA THR A 489 6.89 19.56 -10.86
C THR A 489 8.27 19.06 -11.26
N ALA A 490 9.32 19.55 -10.58
CA ALA A 490 10.69 19.17 -10.88
C ALA A 490 10.95 17.68 -10.59
N GLY A 491 10.55 17.18 -9.41
CA GLY A 491 10.69 15.76 -9.05
C GLY A 491 9.93 14.84 -10.01
N MET A 492 8.64 15.11 -10.24
CA MET A 492 7.80 14.30 -11.11
C MET A 492 8.29 14.32 -12.56
N SER A 493 8.83 15.44 -13.05
CA SER A 493 9.36 15.52 -14.43
C SER A 493 10.50 14.53 -14.67
N LEU A 494 11.49 14.44 -13.77
CA LEU A 494 12.58 13.47 -13.90
C LEU A 494 12.10 12.03 -13.66
N GLY A 495 11.20 11.82 -12.70
CA GLY A 495 10.60 10.50 -12.48
C GLY A 495 9.88 9.99 -13.72
N LEU A 496 9.05 10.84 -14.34
CA LEU A 496 8.33 10.51 -15.58
C LEU A 496 9.28 10.35 -16.78
N ALA A 497 10.37 11.12 -16.85
CA ALA A 497 11.40 10.94 -17.89
C ALA A 497 12.03 9.54 -17.82
N SER A 498 12.41 9.11 -16.62
CA SER A 498 12.97 7.78 -16.40
C SER A 498 11.94 6.66 -16.64
N LEU A 499 10.67 6.91 -16.29
CA LEU A 499 9.58 5.97 -16.56
C LEU A 499 9.32 5.79 -18.07
N THR A 500 9.35 6.88 -18.84
CA THR A 500 9.03 6.88 -20.27
C THR A 500 10.20 6.43 -21.14
N VAL A 501 11.43 6.80 -20.78
CA VAL A 501 12.64 6.45 -21.53
C VAL A 501 13.70 5.86 -20.58
N PRO A 502 13.57 4.61 -20.10
CA PRO A 502 14.45 4.08 -19.04
C PRO A 502 15.95 4.16 -19.35
N SER A 503 16.35 3.94 -20.61
CA SER A 503 17.76 3.90 -21.02
C SER A 503 18.35 5.26 -21.43
N TRP A 504 17.68 6.38 -21.12
CA TRP A 504 18.14 7.72 -21.52
C TRP A 504 19.53 8.07 -20.98
N PHE A 505 19.89 7.52 -19.82
CA PHE A 505 21.15 7.78 -19.13
C PHE A 505 22.27 6.76 -19.46
N SER A 506 21.98 5.76 -20.29
CA SER A 506 22.89 4.64 -20.55
C SER A 506 24.21 5.02 -21.25
N TYR A 507 24.22 6.10 -22.03
CA TYR A 507 25.40 6.60 -22.73
C TYR A 507 26.29 7.54 -21.91
N PHE A 508 25.83 7.98 -20.74
CA PHE A 508 26.59 8.93 -19.91
C PHE A 508 27.80 8.25 -19.24
N PHE A 509 27.65 7.01 -18.80
CA PHE A 509 28.72 6.23 -18.18
C PHE A 509 29.07 4.98 -19.02
N THR A 510 30.11 5.07 -19.86
CA THR A 510 30.61 3.93 -20.65
C THR A 510 31.99 3.48 -20.18
N TYR A 511 32.09 3.01 -18.92
CA TYR A 511 33.35 2.47 -18.42
C TYR A 511 33.57 1.04 -18.91
N LYS A 512 34.64 0.82 -19.69
CA LYS A 512 35.03 -0.49 -20.25
C LYS A 512 36.26 -1.11 -19.57
N GLY A 513 36.74 -0.53 -18.46
CA GLY A 513 37.91 -1.06 -17.76
C GLY A 513 37.63 -2.31 -16.92
N SER A 514 38.68 -2.95 -16.41
CA SER A 514 38.61 -4.19 -15.62
C SER A 514 38.31 -3.98 -14.12
N ASN A 515 38.20 -2.73 -13.65
CA ASN A 515 37.95 -2.44 -12.23
C ASN A 515 36.50 -2.81 -11.86
N ALA A 516 36.35 -3.94 -11.18
CA ALA A 516 35.04 -4.44 -10.73
C ALA A 516 34.32 -3.49 -9.75
N GLY A 517 35.07 -2.77 -8.90
CA GLY A 517 34.48 -1.83 -7.94
C GLY A 517 33.90 -0.60 -8.62
N LEU A 518 34.63 -0.01 -9.56
CA LEU A 518 34.15 1.14 -10.33
C LEU A 518 32.97 0.75 -11.23
N LYS A 519 33.03 -0.43 -11.87
CA LYS A 519 31.91 -0.97 -12.64
C LYS A 519 30.66 -1.12 -11.77
N GLY A 520 30.83 -1.68 -10.57
CA GLY A 520 29.73 -1.86 -9.61
C GLY A 520 29.11 -0.54 -9.15
N LEU A 521 29.93 0.48 -8.89
CA LEU A 521 29.45 1.82 -8.52
C LEU A 521 28.68 2.48 -9.67
N ILE A 522 29.18 2.38 -10.89
CA ILE A 522 28.50 2.92 -12.08
C ILE A 522 27.14 2.24 -12.27
N GLN A 523 27.09 0.91 -12.17
CA GLN A 523 25.83 0.16 -12.26
C GLN A 523 24.83 0.57 -11.16
N ALA A 524 25.32 0.77 -9.93
CA ALA A 524 24.51 1.30 -8.83
C ALA A 524 23.95 2.70 -9.14
N ILE A 525 24.75 3.61 -9.70
CA ILE A 525 24.29 4.94 -10.11
C ILE A 525 23.26 4.84 -11.23
N VAL A 526 23.51 4.00 -12.24
CA VAL A 526 22.58 3.75 -13.34
C VAL A 526 21.24 3.25 -12.80
N LEU A 527 21.24 2.28 -11.87
CA LEU A 527 20.01 1.78 -11.23
C LEU A 527 19.22 2.89 -10.51
N ILE A 528 19.88 3.87 -9.90
CA ILE A 528 19.21 4.99 -9.23
C ILE A 528 18.57 5.95 -10.24
N VAL A 529 19.23 6.20 -11.37
CA VAL A 529 18.73 7.11 -12.41
C VAL A 529 17.63 6.45 -13.24
N GLU A 530 17.78 5.17 -13.57
CA GLU A 530 16.80 4.37 -14.31
C GLU A 530 15.53 4.08 -13.51
N GLU A 531 15.57 4.23 -12.18
CA GLU A 531 14.41 3.98 -11.32
C GLU A 531 13.61 5.28 -11.08
N PRO A 532 12.37 5.40 -11.59
CA PRO A 532 11.59 6.64 -11.60
C PRO A 532 11.44 7.31 -10.23
N TYR A 533 11.12 6.52 -9.21
CA TYR A 533 10.88 7.08 -7.89
C TYR A 533 12.18 7.51 -7.22
N LEU A 534 13.33 6.85 -7.47
CA LEU A 534 14.61 7.20 -6.85
C LEU A 534 15.14 8.52 -7.38
N ILE A 535 15.21 8.70 -8.70
CA ILE A 535 15.66 9.97 -9.32
C ILE A 535 14.76 11.14 -8.89
N SER A 536 13.43 10.93 -8.86
CA SER A 536 12.47 11.92 -8.38
C SER A 536 12.71 12.28 -6.91
N SER A 537 13.02 11.29 -6.07
CA SER A 537 13.24 11.50 -4.64
C SER A 537 14.49 12.32 -4.37
N VAL A 538 15.60 11.95 -5.01
CA VAL A 538 16.89 12.64 -4.83
C VAL A 538 16.74 14.11 -5.18
N LEU A 539 16.12 14.42 -6.31
CA LEU A 539 15.87 15.80 -6.71
C LEU A 539 14.90 16.50 -5.76
N ALA A 540 13.78 15.87 -5.40
CA ALA A 540 12.79 16.50 -4.53
C ALA A 540 13.34 16.80 -3.14
N ILE A 541 14.19 15.91 -2.58
CA ILE A 541 14.86 16.11 -1.29
C ILE A 541 15.86 17.25 -1.40
N LEU A 542 16.67 17.29 -2.47
CA LEU A 542 17.62 18.37 -2.72
C LEU A 542 16.90 19.72 -2.81
N LEU A 543 15.83 19.81 -3.61
CA LEU A 543 15.06 21.04 -3.77
C LEU A 543 14.35 21.43 -2.48
N ASN A 544 13.81 20.47 -1.72
CA ASN A 544 13.22 20.74 -0.42
C ASN A 544 14.26 21.26 0.60
N ALA A 545 15.52 20.88 0.47
CA ALA A 545 16.60 21.39 1.33
C ALA A 545 17.11 22.78 0.91
N VAL A 546 17.19 23.04 -0.41
CA VAL A 546 17.77 24.27 -0.96
C VAL A 546 16.76 25.41 -1.06
N LEU A 547 15.50 25.11 -1.39
CA LEU A 547 14.49 26.15 -1.58
C LEU A 547 14.03 26.73 -0.24
N PRO A 548 14.10 28.07 -0.07
CA PRO A 548 13.68 28.73 1.16
C PRO A 548 12.21 28.47 1.44
N ALA A 549 11.84 28.40 2.71
CA ALA A 549 10.43 28.31 3.10
C ALA A 549 9.72 29.60 2.67
N GLU A 550 8.56 29.45 2.05
CA GLU A 550 7.70 30.59 1.72
C GLU A 550 7.17 31.14 3.06
N MET A 551 7.43 32.42 3.35
CA MET A 551 6.82 33.07 4.51
C MET A 551 5.33 33.16 4.24
N GLU A 552 4.50 32.72 5.20
CA GLU A 552 3.07 32.96 5.10
C GLU A 552 2.86 34.47 5.11
N ASP A 553 2.18 35.00 4.09
CA ASP A 553 1.70 36.38 4.15
C ASP A 553 0.78 36.47 5.37
N GLU A 554 1.25 37.13 6.44
CA GLU A 554 0.38 37.52 7.56
C GLU A 554 -0.74 38.34 6.94
N VAL A 555 -1.96 37.78 6.93
CA VAL A 555 -3.16 38.57 6.65
C VAL A 555 -3.15 39.69 7.69
N PRO A 556 -3.04 40.97 7.30
CA PRO A 556 -3.06 42.04 8.28
C PRO A 556 -4.38 41.91 9.04
N ALA A 557 -4.29 41.82 10.37
CA ALA A 557 -5.46 41.86 11.23
C ALA A 557 -6.33 43.04 10.78
N ALA A 558 -7.61 42.77 10.55
CA ALA A 558 -8.58 43.80 10.20
C ALA A 558 -8.41 44.97 11.19
N VAL A 559 -8.17 46.16 10.65
CA VAL A 559 -8.14 47.38 11.44
C VAL A 559 -9.54 47.54 12.02
N ASP A 560 -9.66 47.43 13.34
CA ASP A 560 -10.87 47.83 14.06
C ASP A 560 -11.07 49.33 13.82
N ASP A 561 -11.99 49.69 12.93
CA ASP A 561 -12.48 51.06 12.78
C ASP A 561 -13.35 51.43 13.99
N ASP A 562 -12.71 51.94 15.03
CA ASP A 562 -13.33 52.74 16.08
C ASP A 562 -13.83 54.08 15.46
N VAL A 563 -15.02 54.06 14.85
CA VAL A 563 -15.73 55.30 14.52
C VAL A 563 -16.60 55.70 15.72
N SER A 564 -15.96 56.44 16.61
CA SER A 564 -16.63 57.33 17.56
C SER A 564 -17.44 58.39 16.80
N SER A 565 -18.65 58.59 17.29
CA SER A 565 -19.61 59.61 16.90
C SER A 565 -18.99 61.01 16.81
N ASN A 566 -19.17 61.71 15.69
CA ASN A 566 -19.50 63.14 15.76
C ASN A 566 -20.22 63.67 14.51
N ALA A 567 -21.38 64.25 14.81
CA ALA A 567 -22.21 65.20 14.11
C ALA A 567 -21.56 66.07 13.01
N GLY A 568 -22.37 66.39 11.99
CA GLY A 568 -22.32 67.73 11.38
C GLY A 568 -22.56 67.82 9.87
N THR A 569 -23.84 67.99 9.50
CA THR A 569 -24.36 68.95 8.49
C THR A 569 -23.94 68.92 7.01
N ASP A 570 -24.99 68.86 6.17
CA ASP A 570 -25.22 69.53 4.87
C ASP A 570 -24.28 69.19 3.70
N SER A 571 -24.76 68.69 2.55
CA SER A 571 -25.78 69.36 1.72
C SER A 571 -26.20 68.52 0.49
N LYS A 572 -27.48 68.71 0.12
CA LYS A 572 -28.25 68.32 -1.08
C LYS A 572 -27.45 68.03 -2.37
N VAL A 573 -27.87 67.01 -3.14
CA VAL A 573 -28.71 67.10 -4.37
C VAL A 573 -29.02 65.68 -4.87
N ASP A 574 -30.30 65.39 -5.10
CA ASP A 574 -30.88 64.36 -6.00
C ASP A 574 -32.01 65.07 -6.79
N PRO A 575 -32.59 64.55 -7.89
CA PRO A 575 -32.29 63.31 -8.66
C PRO A 575 -32.26 63.53 -10.20
N VAL A 576 -31.71 62.61 -11.01
CA VAL A 576 -32.25 62.22 -12.35
C VAL A 576 -31.79 60.79 -12.71
N SER A 577 -32.73 60.03 -13.28
CA SER A 577 -32.72 58.64 -13.73
C SER A 577 -31.76 58.31 -14.89
N ASP A 578 -31.19 57.10 -14.92
CA ASP A 578 -31.70 55.96 -15.70
C ASP A 578 -30.68 54.81 -15.85
N GLY A 579 -31.19 53.60 -15.62
CA GLY A 579 -30.78 52.27 -16.14
C GLY A 579 -29.31 51.95 -16.47
N ALA A 580 -28.69 51.10 -15.65
CA ALA A 580 -28.11 49.78 -16.03
C ALA A 580 -27.07 49.32 -14.99
N THR A 581 -27.51 48.62 -13.94
CA THR A 581 -26.62 47.93 -13.00
C THR A 581 -26.33 46.52 -13.52
N SER A 582 -25.14 46.32 -14.10
CA SER A 582 -24.51 45.00 -14.15
C SER A 582 -23.95 44.70 -12.76
N GLN A 583 -24.65 43.87 -11.99
CA GLN A 583 -24.14 43.33 -10.72
C GLN A 583 -22.94 42.42 -11.01
N LEU A 584 -21.75 42.86 -10.60
CA LEU A 584 -20.64 41.95 -10.32
C LEU A 584 -21.03 41.09 -9.11
N PRO A 585 -20.88 39.75 -9.15
CA PRO A 585 -21.14 38.92 -7.99
C PRO A 585 -20.04 39.15 -6.95
N ASP A 586 -20.46 39.29 -5.68
CA ASP A 586 -19.60 39.43 -4.52
C ASP A 586 -18.51 38.35 -4.51
N LEU A 587 -17.25 38.78 -4.40
CA LEU A 587 -16.11 37.90 -4.22
C LEU A 587 -16.19 37.29 -2.81
N GLU A 588 -16.62 36.03 -2.73
CA GLU A 588 -16.57 35.20 -1.52
C GLU A 588 -15.16 35.24 -0.91
N SER A 589 -15.08 35.42 0.41
CA SER A 589 -13.81 35.41 1.14
C SER A 589 -13.14 34.04 1.03
N GLY A 590 -11.81 34.03 0.92
CA GLY A 590 -11.02 32.81 0.62
C GLY A 590 -11.23 31.63 1.58
N GLU A 591 -11.71 31.88 2.80
CA GLU A 591 -12.04 30.83 3.77
C GLU A 591 -13.27 29.98 3.35
N GLU A 592 -14.27 30.58 2.70
CA GLU A 592 -15.48 29.84 2.28
C GLU A 592 -15.20 28.96 1.07
N ALA A 593 -14.39 29.44 0.12
CA ALA A 593 -13.91 28.65 -1.01
C ALA A 593 -13.09 27.43 -0.57
N GLN A 594 -12.27 27.59 0.47
CA GLN A 594 -11.44 26.53 1.03
C GLN A 594 -12.25 25.49 1.82
N LYS A 595 -13.33 25.91 2.51
CA LYS A 595 -14.29 24.99 3.12
C LYS A 595 -15.09 24.19 2.07
N ARG A 596 -15.43 24.80 0.93
CA ARG A 596 -16.16 24.15 -0.16
C ARG A 596 -15.32 23.07 -0.87
N TRP A 597 -14.01 23.29 -1.01
CA TRP A 597 -13.10 22.32 -1.63
C TRP A 597 -12.89 21.05 -0.78
N ASN A 598 -13.00 21.17 0.55
CA ASN A 598 -12.77 20.07 1.49
C ASN A 598 -14.03 19.29 1.87
N GLN A 599 -15.20 19.64 1.30
CA GLN A 599 -16.40 18.80 1.42
C GLN A 599 -16.43 17.76 0.28
N PRO A 600 -16.66 16.47 0.56
CA PRO A 600 -16.85 15.48 -0.50
C PRO A 600 -18.14 15.83 -1.26
N GLY A 601 -17.97 16.38 -2.47
CA GLY A 601 -19.08 16.83 -3.31
C GLY A 601 -19.97 15.68 -3.76
N THR A 602 -21.27 15.85 -3.54
CA THR A 602 -22.33 15.21 -4.33
C THR A 602 -22.27 15.75 -5.76
N PHE A 603 -21.49 15.08 -6.60
CA PHE A 603 -21.46 15.35 -8.03
C PHE A 603 -22.68 14.69 -8.68
N PHE A 604 -23.83 15.35 -8.65
CA PHE A 604 -24.87 15.37 -9.70
C PHE A 604 -25.98 16.32 -9.25
N GLY A 605 -26.24 17.34 -10.06
CA GLY A 605 -27.19 18.40 -9.78
C GLY A 605 -28.64 17.91 -9.71
N SER A 606 -29.33 18.38 -8.68
CA SER A 606 -30.79 18.45 -8.63
C SER A 606 -31.20 19.85 -9.08
N LYS A 607 -31.78 19.96 -10.28
CA LYS A 607 -32.83 20.93 -10.57
C LYS A 607 -34.11 20.16 -10.76
#